data_AF-A0A239BFD0-F1
#
_entry.id   AF-A0A239BFD0-F1
#
_cell.length_a   1.000
_cell.length_b   1.000
_cell.length_c   1.000
_cell.angle_alpha   90.00
_cell.angle_beta   90.00
_cell.angle_gamma   90.00
#
_symmetry.space_group_name_H-M   'P 1'
#
loop_
_entity.id
_entity.type
_entity.pdbx_description
1 polymer ?
#
loop_
_entity_poly.entity_id
_entity_poly.type
_entity_poly.pdbx_seq_one_letter_code
_entity_poly.pdbx_strand_id
1 'polypeptide(L)'
;MPTAQESNIEDFAYDYLRAYYQKRQDIKTLTVDKAEKTKEGAVADGLFSFMNSDKSVLTASLHTRASKSIAMLLKRYKKRGLSKLRYVTGTLFMAGTVYMGLQLGHWLAFTLLPVLVAITTFLLHSLLEKRYLQNKITAMVDEVRKLPANEQWLGISISSLTFRQNGLAQHLLDTCQRRGIGVITVGKRAKVVLMQEPQAKVCRRGDFLSYYEAEPRIRKALQGDSFLRVA
;
A
#
# COMPACT_ATOMS: atom_id res chain seq x y z
N MET A 1 12.27 -16.77 1.12
CA MET A 1 11.13 -17.61 1.55
C MET A 1 10.15 -16.72 2.29
N PRO A 2 8.85 -16.70 1.94
CA PRO A 2 7.85 -15.93 2.67
C PRO A 2 7.76 -16.45 4.12
N THR A 3 7.62 -15.56 5.08
CA THR A 3 7.40 -15.95 6.48
C THR A 3 6.01 -16.58 6.63
N ALA A 4 5.80 -17.52 7.55
CA ALA A 4 4.51 -18.21 7.75
C ALA A 4 3.30 -17.27 7.96
N GLN A 5 3.55 -16.02 8.38
CA GLN A 5 2.51 -15.01 8.49
C GLN A 5 2.15 -14.36 7.15
N GLU A 6 3.12 -14.19 6.23
CA GLU A 6 2.95 -13.66 4.87
C GLU A 6 2.14 -14.62 4.00
N SER A 7 2.44 -15.93 4.07
CA SER A 7 1.65 -16.96 3.35
C SER A 7 0.18 -16.93 3.76
N ASN A 8 -0.09 -16.80 5.07
CA ASN A 8 -1.47 -16.77 5.57
C ASN A 8 -2.26 -15.55 5.06
N ILE A 9 -1.62 -14.38 4.97
CA ILE A 9 -2.30 -13.15 4.49
C ILE A 9 -2.63 -13.28 3.02
N GLU A 10 -1.69 -13.80 2.24
CA GLU A 10 -1.85 -14.05 0.82
C GLU A 10 -3.02 -15.00 0.58
N ASP A 11 -3.06 -16.15 1.27
CA ASP A 11 -4.14 -17.13 1.10
C ASP A 11 -5.53 -16.56 1.44
N PHE A 12 -5.68 -15.81 2.55
CA PHE A 12 -6.96 -15.17 2.86
C PHE A 12 -7.35 -14.07 1.85
N ALA A 13 -6.37 -13.32 1.33
CA ALA A 13 -6.61 -12.34 0.29
C ALA A 13 -7.02 -13.01 -1.03
N TYR A 14 -6.41 -14.16 -1.37
CA TYR A 14 -6.76 -14.96 -2.54
C TYR A 14 -8.21 -15.46 -2.46
N ASP A 15 -8.56 -16.10 -1.34
CA ASP A 15 -9.88 -16.68 -1.15
C ASP A 15 -10.96 -15.59 -1.20
N TYR A 16 -10.69 -14.44 -0.58
CA TYR A 16 -11.59 -13.29 -0.62
C TYR A 16 -11.78 -12.76 -2.04
N LEU A 17 -10.70 -12.54 -2.79
CA LEU A 17 -10.79 -12.01 -4.16
C LEU A 17 -11.43 -13.00 -5.12
N ARG A 18 -11.16 -14.30 -4.97
CA ARG A 18 -11.83 -15.36 -5.74
C ARG A 18 -13.34 -15.32 -5.51
N ALA A 19 -13.78 -15.28 -4.25
CA ALA A 19 -15.20 -15.19 -3.92
C ALA A 19 -15.81 -13.86 -4.40
N TYR A 20 -15.08 -12.74 -4.29
CA TYR A 20 -15.51 -11.43 -4.75
C TYR A 20 -15.81 -11.43 -6.26
N TYR A 21 -14.89 -11.95 -7.08
CA TYR A 21 -15.08 -11.99 -8.53
C TYR A 21 -16.14 -13.00 -8.98
N GLN A 22 -16.15 -14.21 -8.38
CA GLN A 22 -17.17 -15.21 -8.67
C GLN A 22 -18.58 -14.66 -8.41
N LYS A 23 -18.77 -13.93 -7.30
CA LYS A 23 -20.06 -13.33 -6.97
C LYS A 23 -20.44 -12.15 -7.86
N ARG A 24 -19.47 -11.29 -8.20
CA ARG A 24 -19.74 -10.04 -8.94
C ARG A 24 -20.08 -10.26 -10.41
N GLN A 25 -19.52 -11.30 -11.02
CA GLN A 25 -19.51 -11.48 -12.48
C GLN A 25 -20.02 -12.87 -12.93
N ASP A 26 -20.52 -13.71 -12.01
CA ASP A 26 -20.98 -15.09 -12.26
C ASP A 26 -19.99 -15.93 -13.10
N ILE A 27 -18.70 -15.75 -12.81
CA ILE A 27 -17.61 -16.34 -13.62
C ILE A 27 -17.40 -17.80 -13.22
N LYS A 28 -17.48 -18.69 -14.21
CA LYS A 28 -17.16 -20.12 -14.06
C LYS A 28 -15.65 -20.42 -14.13
N THR A 29 -14.89 -19.66 -14.91
CA THR A 29 -13.46 -19.89 -15.15
C THR A 29 -12.61 -18.70 -14.67
N LEU A 30 -12.02 -18.84 -13.48
CA LEU A 30 -11.07 -17.89 -12.90
C LEU A 30 -9.69 -18.55 -12.81
N THR A 31 -8.73 -18.03 -13.58
CA THR A 31 -7.33 -18.45 -13.44
C THR A 31 -6.66 -17.60 -12.38
N VAL A 32 -6.03 -18.26 -11.40
CA VAL A 32 -5.30 -17.61 -10.31
C VAL A 32 -3.87 -18.09 -10.36
N ASP A 33 -2.97 -17.16 -10.60
CA ASP A 33 -1.55 -17.43 -10.69
C ASP A 33 -0.80 -16.68 -9.58
N LYS A 34 -0.01 -17.42 -8.80
CA LYS A 34 0.77 -16.88 -7.68
C LYS A 34 2.16 -16.48 -8.16
N ALA A 35 2.67 -15.36 -7.66
CA ALA A 35 4.02 -14.84 -7.90
C ALA A 35 4.34 -14.62 -9.40
N GLU A 36 3.42 -14.00 -10.14
CA GLU A 36 3.57 -13.77 -11.58
C GLU A 36 4.49 -12.61 -11.92
N LYS A 37 5.30 -12.79 -12.95
CA LYS A 37 6.26 -11.79 -13.42
C LYS A 37 5.74 -11.06 -14.64
N THR A 38 5.94 -9.76 -14.63
CA THR A 38 5.82 -8.91 -15.82
C THR A 38 7.07 -9.04 -16.67
N LYS A 39 6.94 -8.79 -17.97
CA LYS A 39 8.06 -8.75 -18.93
C LYS A 39 9.11 -7.68 -18.57
N GLU A 40 8.74 -6.68 -17.77
CA GLU A 40 9.62 -5.64 -17.23
C GLU A 40 10.27 -6.02 -15.89
N GLY A 41 10.02 -7.22 -15.37
CA GLY A 41 10.65 -7.76 -14.16
C GLY A 41 9.95 -7.42 -12.83
N ALA A 42 8.86 -6.66 -12.85
CA ALA A 42 8.01 -6.49 -11.67
C ALA A 42 7.22 -7.78 -11.36
N VAL A 43 7.05 -8.09 -10.08
CA VAL A 43 6.41 -9.33 -9.62
C VAL A 43 5.10 -9.00 -8.92
N ALA A 44 3.98 -9.49 -9.45
CA ALA A 44 2.70 -9.49 -8.77
C ALA A 44 2.66 -10.65 -7.78
N ASP A 45 2.23 -10.40 -6.55
CA ASP A 45 2.15 -11.47 -5.57
C ASP A 45 1.03 -12.44 -6.00
N GLY A 46 -0.07 -11.92 -6.55
CA GLY A 46 -1.11 -12.68 -7.24
C GLY A 46 -1.66 -12.03 -8.50
N LEU A 47 -1.98 -12.82 -9.51
CA LEU A 47 -2.64 -12.40 -10.74
C LEU A 47 -3.93 -13.22 -10.92
N PHE A 48 -5.04 -12.52 -11.08
CA PHE A 48 -6.35 -13.09 -11.37
C PHE A 48 -6.70 -12.72 -12.80
N SER A 49 -7.07 -13.69 -13.62
CA SER A 49 -7.52 -13.42 -14.98
C SER A 49 -8.80 -14.19 -15.27
N PHE A 50 -9.73 -13.56 -15.98
CA PHE A 50 -10.97 -14.19 -16.42
C PHE A 50 -11.51 -13.49 -17.67
N MET A 51 -12.42 -14.18 -18.34
CA MET A 51 -13.15 -13.62 -19.48
C MET A 51 -14.43 -12.94 -18.97
N ASN A 52 -14.61 -11.67 -19.35
CA ASN A 52 -15.84 -10.94 -19.08
C ASN A 52 -16.96 -11.37 -20.05
N SER A 53 -18.21 -10.96 -19.79
CA SER A 53 -19.36 -11.18 -20.69
C SER A 53 -19.07 -10.79 -22.14
N ASP A 54 -18.32 -9.70 -22.32
CA ASP A 54 -18.02 -9.10 -23.61
C ASP A 54 -16.82 -9.77 -24.31
N LYS A 55 -16.40 -10.94 -23.82
CA LYS A 55 -15.21 -11.68 -24.26
C LYS A 55 -13.89 -10.90 -24.11
N SER A 56 -13.87 -9.82 -23.35
CA SER A 56 -12.64 -9.12 -22.97
C SER A 56 -11.96 -9.82 -21.80
N VAL A 57 -10.64 -9.96 -21.85
CA VAL A 57 -9.85 -10.45 -20.70
C VAL A 57 -9.77 -9.35 -19.65
N LEU A 58 -10.26 -9.65 -18.44
CA LEU A 58 -10.06 -8.80 -17.27
C LEU A 58 -8.94 -9.39 -16.43
N THR A 59 -7.93 -8.58 -16.14
CA THR A 59 -6.86 -8.94 -15.21
C THR A 59 -6.94 -8.11 -13.93
N ALA A 60 -6.79 -8.78 -12.79
CA ALA A 60 -6.66 -8.12 -11.50
C ALA A 60 -5.35 -8.55 -10.84
N SER A 61 -4.59 -7.59 -10.32
CA SER A 61 -3.34 -7.86 -9.61
C SER A 61 -3.52 -7.65 -8.10
N LEU A 62 -2.97 -8.55 -7.31
CA LEU A 62 -2.91 -8.46 -5.85
C LEU A 62 -1.46 -8.23 -5.43
N HIS A 63 -1.28 -7.22 -4.57
CA HIS A 63 -0.02 -6.90 -3.95
C HIS A 63 -0.10 -7.01 -2.43
N THR A 64 0.76 -7.84 -1.84
CA THR A 64 0.86 -8.11 -0.40
C THR A 64 2.27 -7.82 0.13
N ARG A 65 3.29 -7.64 -0.71
CA ARG A 65 4.66 -7.41 -0.26
C ARG A 65 4.84 -6.19 0.64
N ALA A 66 4.20 -5.07 0.29
CA ALA A 66 4.24 -3.85 1.11
C ALA A 66 3.41 -3.94 2.41
N SER A 67 2.59 -4.99 2.57
CA SER A 67 1.64 -5.19 3.67
C SER A 67 2.26 -5.00 5.05
N LYS A 68 3.38 -5.67 5.32
CA LYS A 68 4.04 -5.64 6.64
C LYS A 68 4.61 -4.26 6.96
N SER A 69 5.24 -3.63 5.98
CA SER A 69 5.81 -2.27 6.10
C SER A 69 4.72 -1.23 6.35
N ILE A 70 3.64 -1.26 5.56
CA ILE A 70 2.48 -0.39 5.75
C ILE A 70 1.85 -0.64 7.11
N ALA A 71 1.60 -1.91 7.46
CA ALA A 71 0.97 -2.26 8.73
C ALA A 71 1.81 -1.81 9.94
N MET A 72 3.13 -1.93 9.86
CA MET A 72 4.04 -1.48 10.90
C MET A 72 4.02 0.05 11.04
N LEU A 73 4.05 0.79 9.93
CA LEU A 73 3.96 2.26 9.95
C LEU A 73 2.63 2.73 10.54
N LEU A 74 1.51 2.16 10.09
CA LEU A 74 0.18 2.53 10.59
C LEU A 74 0.01 2.23 12.08
N LYS A 75 0.48 1.06 12.55
CA LYS A 75 0.46 0.68 13.98
C LYS A 75 1.34 1.60 14.82
N ARG A 76 2.56 1.89 14.34
CA ARG A 76 3.50 2.77 15.04
C ARG A 76 2.92 4.18 15.17
N TYR A 77 2.39 4.74 14.08
CA TYR A 77 1.77 6.05 14.07
C TYR A 77 0.55 6.10 14.99
N LYS A 78 -0.33 5.09 14.95
CA LYS A 78 -1.49 5.05 15.85
C LYS A 78 -1.11 4.96 17.33
N LYS A 79 -0.08 4.19 17.68
CA LYS A 79 0.33 3.99 19.09
C LYS A 79 1.17 5.14 19.64
N ARG A 80 2.07 5.70 18.84
CA ARG A 80 3.09 6.67 19.30
C ARG A 80 2.92 8.07 18.72
N GLY A 81 2.08 8.24 17.69
CA GLY A 81 2.00 9.49 16.94
C GLY A 81 3.29 9.78 16.17
N LEU A 82 3.65 11.06 16.14
CA LEU A 82 4.93 11.55 15.64
C LEU A 82 6.07 11.27 16.64
N SER A 83 7.31 11.21 16.17
CA SER A 83 8.47 10.88 16.97
C SER A 83 8.69 11.90 18.09
N LYS A 84 9.20 11.43 19.23
CA LYS A 84 9.65 12.30 20.33
C LYS A 84 10.90 13.12 19.98
N LEU A 85 11.59 12.78 18.88
CA LEU A 85 12.77 13.51 18.38
C LEU A 85 12.47 14.98 18.07
N ARG A 86 11.21 15.34 17.79
CA ARG A 86 10.79 16.74 17.63
C ARG A 86 11.05 17.61 18.88
N TYR A 87 10.99 17.01 20.08
CA TYR A 87 11.28 17.73 21.32
C TYR A 87 12.79 17.90 21.48
N VAL A 88 13.56 16.83 21.21
CA VAL A 88 15.03 16.84 21.29
C VAL A 88 15.62 17.86 20.32
N THR A 89 15.13 17.90 19.08
CA THR A 89 15.55 18.88 18.08
C THR A 89 15.18 20.30 18.49
N GLY A 90 13.96 20.53 18.99
CA GLY A 90 13.58 21.83 19.56
C GLY A 90 14.50 22.29 20.69
N THR A 91 14.80 21.40 21.65
CA THR A 91 15.70 21.72 22.78
C THR A 91 17.14 21.95 22.35
N LEU A 92 17.63 21.22 21.33
CA LEU A 92 18.99 21.38 20.82
C LEU A 92 19.17 22.75 20.17
N PHE A 93 18.21 23.17 19.34
CA PHE A 93 18.22 24.50 18.72
C PHE A 93 18.04 25.62 19.75
N MET A 94 17.24 25.39 20.79
CA MET A 94 17.11 26.30 21.93
C MET A 94 18.46 26.48 22.65
N ALA A 95 19.16 25.39 22.97
CA ALA A 95 20.46 25.45 23.64
C ALA A 95 21.50 26.16 22.77
N GLY A 96 21.53 25.88 21.46
CA GLY A 96 22.43 26.54 20.51
C GLY A 96 22.19 28.04 20.40
N THR A 97 20.93 28.47 20.39
CA THR A 97 20.58 29.91 20.35
C THR A 97 20.88 30.63 21.65
N VAL A 98 20.67 29.99 22.80
CA VAL A 98 21.11 30.52 24.11
C VAL A 98 22.63 30.70 24.13
N TYR A 99 23.39 29.70 23.69
CA TYR A 99 24.84 29.76 23.65
C TYR A 99 25.35 30.89 22.74
N MET A 100 24.77 31.05 21.55
CA MET A 100 25.08 32.18 20.66
C MET A 100 24.71 33.54 21.27
N GLY A 101 23.56 33.63 21.93
CA GLY A 101 23.14 34.86 22.62
C GLY A 101 24.09 35.29 23.72
N LEU A 102 24.64 34.33 24.49
CA LEU A 102 25.66 34.57 25.50
C LEU A 102 26.97 35.11 24.88
N GLN A 103 27.42 34.54 23.77
CA GLN A 103 28.64 34.96 23.09
C GLN A 103 28.53 36.38 22.49
N LEU A 104 27.35 36.76 22.03
CA LEU A 104 27.10 38.07 21.41
C LEU A 104 26.74 39.18 22.41
N GLY A 105 26.55 38.86 23.70
CA GLY A 105 26.21 39.84 24.73
C GLY A 105 24.82 40.49 24.58
N HIS A 106 23.95 39.96 23.72
CA HIS A 106 22.63 40.53 23.45
C HIS A 106 21.55 39.89 24.35
N TRP A 107 21.04 40.64 25.32
CA TRP A 107 20.02 40.18 26.28
C TRP A 107 18.71 39.67 25.61
N LEU A 108 18.26 40.35 24.55
CA LEU A 108 17.08 39.94 23.77
C LEU A 108 17.31 38.62 23.01
N ALA A 109 18.52 38.39 22.52
CA ALA A 109 18.90 37.15 21.84
C ALA A 109 19.00 35.96 22.80
N PHE A 110 19.18 36.22 24.10
CA PHE A 110 19.26 35.20 25.14
C PHE A 110 17.89 34.77 25.69
N THR A 111 16.85 35.63 25.63
CA THR A 111 15.56 35.37 26.31
C THR A 111 14.43 35.02 25.36
N LEU A 112 14.11 35.87 24.38
CA LEU A 112 12.94 35.70 23.52
C LEU A 112 13.24 34.79 22.32
N LEU A 113 14.42 34.95 21.72
CA LEU A 113 14.81 34.30 20.48
C LEU A 113 14.91 32.76 20.61
N PRO A 114 15.45 32.18 21.70
CA PRO A 114 15.53 30.73 21.84
C PRO A 114 14.17 30.06 21.94
N VAL A 115 13.19 30.71 22.57
CA VAL A 115 11.81 30.21 22.69
C VAL A 115 11.14 30.18 21.32
N LEU A 116 11.25 31.27 20.55
CA LEU A 116 10.72 31.34 19.18
C LEU A 116 11.38 30.30 18.26
N VAL A 117 12.70 30.14 18.34
CA VAL A 117 13.42 29.14 17.57
C VAL A 117 13.03 27.71 17.98
N ALA A 118 12.82 27.46 19.28
CA ALA A 118 12.36 26.15 19.75
C ALA A 118 10.96 25.80 19.20
N ILE A 119 10.02 26.75 19.27
CA ILE A 119 8.64 26.55 18.78
C ILE A 119 8.63 26.35 17.26
N THR A 120 9.32 27.20 16.51
CA THR A 120 9.39 27.10 15.04
C THR A 120 10.05 25.81 14.60
N THR A 121 11.18 25.43 15.22
CA THR A 121 11.85 24.15 14.96
C THR A 121 10.95 22.96 15.27
N PHE A 122 10.23 22.98 16.38
CA PHE A 122 9.29 21.92 16.76
C PHE A 122 8.15 21.75 15.74
N LEU A 123 7.55 22.86 15.30
CA LEU A 123 6.48 22.85 14.30
C LEU A 123 7.00 22.36 12.94
N LEU A 124 8.15 22.87 12.51
CA LEU A 124 8.78 22.50 11.24
C LEU A 124 9.15 21.01 11.23
N HIS A 125 9.78 20.51 12.30
CA HIS A 125 10.12 19.09 12.42
C HIS A 125 8.87 18.21 12.39
N SER A 126 7.80 18.59 13.11
CA SER A 126 6.53 17.86 13.12
C SER A 126 5.89 17.79 11.72
N LEU A 127 5.93 18.90 10.98
CA LEU A 127 5.40 18.97 9.62
C LEU A 127 6.22 18.13 8.64
N LEU A 128 7.55 18.22 8.71
CA LEU A 128 8.46 17.44 7.87
C LEU A 128 8.33 15.94 8.15
N GLU A 129 8.25 15.54 9.42
CA GLU A 129 8.07 14.14 9.79
C GLU A 129 6.73 13.59 9.27
N LYS A 130 5.64 14.36 9.41
CA LYS A 130 4.33 13.98 8.87
C LYS A 130 4.39 13.79 7.35
N ARG A 131 4.99 14.75 6.62
CA ARG A 131 5.16 14.68 5.16
C ARG A 131 6.04 13.49 4.76
N TYR A 132 7.11 13.23 5.49
CA TYR A 132 7.98 12.08 5.24
C TYR A 132 7.23 10.75 5.35
N LEU A 133 6.40 10.57 6.39
CA LEU A 133 5.58 9.37 6.55
C LEU A 133 4.54 9.22 5.42
N GLN A 134 3.90 10.33 5.01
CA GLN A 134 2.95 10.36 3.90
C GLN A 134 3.62 10.00 2.57
N ASN A 135 4.79 10.58 2.28
CA ASN A 135 5.57 10.27 1.09
C ASN A 135 6.02 8.81 1.07
N LYS A 136 6.42 8.26 2.23
CA LYS A 136 6.80 6.85 2.35
C LYS A 136 5.64 5.90 2.03
N ILE A 137 4.42 6.24 2.47
CA ILE A 137 3.21 5.50 2.08
C ILE A 137 2.94 5.64 0.59
N THR A 138 3.03 6.86 0.07
CA THR A 138 2.78 7.16 -1.34
C THR A 138 3.72 6.35 -2.24
N ALA A 139 5.00 6.28 -1.90
CA ALA A 139 6.00 5.48 -2.60
C ALA A 139 5.66 3.97 -2.59
N MET A 140 5.23 3.42 -1.45
CA MET A 140 4.79 2.02 -1.39
C MET A 140 3.53 1.76 -2.23
N VAL A 141 2.61 2.72 -2.32
CA VAL A 141 1.45 2.61 -3.22
C VAL A 141 1.86 2.77 -4.69
N ASP A 142 2.92 3.53 -5.00
CA ASP A 142 3.44 3.66 -6.37
C ASP A 142 4.08 2.36 -6.87
N GLU A 143 4.64 1.54 -5.98
CA GLU A 143 5.14 0.21 -6.34
C GLU A 143 4.03 -0.70 -6.87
N VAL A 144 2.82 -0.63 -6.28
CA VAL A 144 1.63 -1.39 -6.76
C VAL A 144 1.29 -1.00 -8.20
N ARG A 145 1.45 0.28 -8.54
CA ARG A 145 1.07 0.80 -9.85
C ARG A 145 1.95 0.25 -10.98
N LYS A 146 3.17 -0.22 -10.67
CA LYS A 146 4.08 -0.83 -11.65
C LYS A 146 3.55 -2.15 -12.23
N LEU A 147 2.51 -2.72 -11.62
CA LEU A 147 1.87 -3.96 -12.08
C LEU A 147 0.64 -3.63 -12.93
N PRO A 148 0.73 -3.68 -14.27
CA PRO A 148 -0.37 -3.32 -15.15
C PRO A 148 -1.55 -4.29 -15.00
N ALA A 149 -2.71 -3.81 -14.59
CA ALA A 149 -3.93 -4.62 -14.48
C ALA A 149 -5.18 -3.76 -14.64
N ASN A 150 -6.31 -4.36 -15.00
CA ASN A 150 -7.60 -3.66 -15.01
C ASN A 150 -7.98 -3.23 -13.60
N GLU A 151 -7.90 -4.15 -12.63
CA GLU A 151 -8.13 -3.84 -11.22
C GLU A 151 -6.85 -4.12 -10.42
N GLN A 152 -6.47 -3.20 -9.55
CA GLN A 152 -5.28 -3.32 -8.71
C GLN A 152 -5.70 -3.41 -7.25
N TRP A 153 -5.17 -4.39 -6.53
CA TRP A 153 -5.50 -4.64 -5.12
C TRP A 153 -4.26 -4.56 -4.23
N LEU A 154 -4.43 -3.91 -3.09
CA LEU A 154 -3.45 -3.87 -2.01
C LEU A 154 -4.01 -4.63 -0.80
N GLY A 155 -3.37 -5.74 -0.46
CA GLY A 155 -3.67 -6.54 0.73
C GLY A 155 -2.80 -6.13 1.92
N ILE A 156 -3.42 -5.80 3.05
CA ILE A 156 -2.70 -5.33 4.25
C ILE A 156 -3.06 -6.16 5.48
N SER A 157 -2.06 -6.69 6.17
CA SER A 157 -2.22 -7.50 7.38
C SER A 157 -2.33 -6.64 8.63
N ILE A 158 -3.53 -6.13 8.82
CA ILE A 158 -3.82 -5.22 9.91
C ILE A 158 -5.29 -5.32 10.30
N SER A 159 -5.55 -5.09 11.59
CA SER A 159 -6.92 -4.94 12.06
C SER A 159 -7.52 -3.66 11.47
N SER A 160 -8.76 -3.74 11.01
CA SER A 160 -9.55 -2.59 10.59
C SER A 160 -9.61 -1.50 11.66
N LEU A 161 -9.53 -1.87 12.94
CA LEU A 161 -9.47 -0.91 14.05
C LEU A 161 -8.28 0.04 13.94
N THR A 162 -7.18 -0.33 13.31
CA THR A 162 -6.02 0.57 13.14
C THR A 162 -6.30 1.72 12.16
N PHE A 163 -7.34 1.65 11.35
CA PHE A 163 -7.78 2.74 10.48
C PHE A 163 -8.61 3.80 11.22
N ARG A 164 -9.31 3.41 12.30
CA ARG A 164 -10.12 4.35 13.09
C ARG A 164 -9.23 5.43 13.73
N GLN A 165 -9.58 6.70 13.45
CA GLN A 165 -8.89 7.91 13.95
C GLN A 165 -7.38 7.96 13.61
N ASN A 166 -6.98 7.36 12.49
CA ASN A 166 -5.60 7.34 12.06
C ASN A 166 -5.42 8.18 10.80
N GLY A 167 -4.93 9.42 10.96
CA GLY A 167 -4.72 10.33 9.83
C GLY A 167 -3.77 9.80 8.75
N LEU A 168 -2.82 8.93 9.13
CA LEU A 168 -1.91 8.29 8.17
C LEU A 168 -2.61 7.16 7.40
N ALA A 169 -3.55 6.44 8.03
CA ALA A 169 -4.37 5.43 7.37
C ALA A 169 -5.39 6.06 6.42
N GLN A 170 -5.98 7.20 6.78
CA GLN A 170 -6.83 7.97 5.86
C GLN A 170 -6.05 8.44 4.64
N HIS A 171 -4.85 8.97 4.84
CA HIS A 171 -3.98 9.35 3.73
C HIS A 171 -3.65 8.17 2.79
N LEU A 172 -3.44 6.96 3.33
CA LEU A 172 -3.27 5.75 2.52
C LEU A 172 -4.52 5.48 1.68
N LEU A 173 -5.72 5.47 2.29
CA LEU A 173 -6.98 5.25 1.59
C LEU A 173 -7.22 6.30 0.50
N ASP A 174 -7.02 7.59 0.81
CA ASP A 174 -7.16 8.68 -0.17
C ASP A 174 -6.19 8.53 -1.34
N THR A 175 -4.98 8.04 -1.08
CA THR A 175 -3.96 7.82 -2.12
C THR A 175 -4.33 6.62 -2.99
N CYS A 176 -4.80 5.53 -2.38
CA CYS A 176 -5.30 4.37 -3.10
C CYS A 176 -6.55 4.71 -3.94
N GLN A 177 -7.51 5.43 -3.37
CA GLN A 177 -8.73 5.89 -4.06
C GLN A 177 -8.40 6.75 -5.27
N ARG A 178 -7.52 7.76 -5.11
CA ARG A 178 -7.07 8.62 -6.22
C ARG A 178 -6.38 7.85 -7.34
N ARG A 179 -5.83 6.67 -7.04
CA ARG A 179 -5.12 5.81 -7.99
C ARG A 179 -5.98 4.66 -8.52
N GLY A 180 -7.22 4.55 -8.05
CA GLY A 180 -8.13 3.45 -8.41
C GLY A 180 -7.72 2.09 -7.84
N ILE A 181 -6.94 2.06 -6.75
CA ILE A 181 -6.44 0.82 -6.13
C ILE A 181 -7.41 0.39 -5.03
N GLY A 182 -7.89 -0.85 -5.11
CA GLY A 182 -8.70 -1.48 -4.08
C GLY A 182 -7.85 -1.86 -2.87
N VAL A 183 -8.41 -1.76 -1.68
CA VAL A 183 -7.71 -2.05 -0.42
C VAL A 183 -8.50 -3.07 0.39
N ILE A 184 -7.85 -4.19 0.70
CA ILE A 184 -8.38 -5.21 1.61
C ILE A 184 -7.47 -5.33 2.83
N THR A 185 -8.09 -5.53 3.99
CA THR A 185 -7.36 -5.72 5.24
C THR A 185 -7.63 -7.10 5.81
N VAL A 186 -6.58 -7.80 6.22
CA VAL A 186 -6.67 -9.13 6.83
C VAL A 186 -6.33 -9.00 8.31
N GLY A 187 -7.35 -9.19 9.16
CA GLY A 187 -7.19 -9.14 10.61
C GLY A 187 -6.58 -10.42 11.21
N LYS A 188 -6.29 -10.39 12.52
CA LYS A 188 -5.73 -11.54 13.26
C LYS A 188 -6.60 -12.80 13.26
N ARG A 189 -7.92 -12.67 13.08
CA ARG A 189 -8.88 -13.79 13.03
C ARG A 189 -9.21 -14.19 11.59
N ALA A 190 -8.27 -14.01 10.66
CA ALA A 190 -8.49 -14.23 9.22
C ALA A 190 -9.66 -13.43 8.60
N LYS A 191 -10.25 -12.49 9.34
CA LYS A 191 -11.35 -11.68 8.85
C LYS A 191 -10.82 -10.68 7.83
N VAL A 192 -11.23 -10.87 6.58
CA VAL A 192 -10.98 -9.92 5.50
C VAL A 192 -12.04 -8.82 5.54
N VAL A 193 -11.59 -7.58 5.50
CA VAL A 193 -12.46 -6.40 5.44
C VAL A 193 -12.06 -5.58 4.23
N LEU A 194 -13.01 -5.38 3.33
CA LEU A 194 -12.89 -4.46 2.21
C LEU A 194 -12.94 -3.03 2.74
N MET A 195 -11.89 -2.27 2.46
CA MET A 195 -11.79 -0.86 2.86
C MET A 195 -12.13 0.08 1.71
N GLN A 196 -11.73 -0.30 0.49
CA GLN A 196 -11.90 0.51 -0.71
C GLN A 196 -12.02 -0.43 -1.91
N GLU A 197 -13.01 -0.22 -2.77
CA GLU A 197 -13.14 -0.94 -4.03
C GLU A 197 -12.17 -0.38 -5.09
N PRO A 198 -11.63 -1.24 -5.97
CA PRO A 198 -10.79 -0.81 -7.07
C PRO A 198 -11.63 -0.09 -8.13
N GLN A 199 -10.97 0.76 -8.91
CA GLN A 199 -11.56 1.34 -10.11
C GLN A 199 -10.97 0.63 -11.32
N ALA A 200 -11.83 0.01 -12.12
CA ALA A 200 -11.42 -0.70 -13.33
C ALA A 200 -10.80 0.28 -14.34
N LYS A 201 -9.59 -0.03 -14.77
CA LYS A 201 -8.87 0.67 -15.83
C LYS A 201 -9.08 -0.06 -17.15
N VAL A 202 -9.20 0.72 -18.22
CA VAL A 202 -9.24 0.21 -19.60
C VAL A 202 -7.84 0.34 -20.19
N CYS A 203 -7.33 -0.74 -20.76
CA CYS A 203 -6.08 -0.69 -21.50
C CYS A 203 -6.32 -0.03 -22.86
N ARG A 204 -5.53 0.99 -23.21
CA ARG A 204 -5.63 1.65 -24.52
C ARG A 204 -5.01 0.82 -25.66
N ARG A 205 -4.16 -0.15 -25.33
CA ARG A 205 -3.40 -0.98 -26.29
C ARG A 205 -3.66 -2.46 -26.01
N GLY A 206 -4.85 -2.93 -26.35
CA GLY A 206 -5.23 -4.33 -26.17
C GLY A 206 -5.62 -4.65 -24.73
N ASP A 207 -4.93 -5.60 -24.11
CA ASP A 207 -5.21 -6.04 -22.74
C ASP A 207 -3.97 -5.95 -21.84
N PHE A 208 -4.20 -5.95 -20.53
CA PHE A 208 -3.12 -5.90 -19.55
C PHE A 208 -2.42 -7.25 -19.38
N LEU A 209 -3.02 -8.36 -19.83
CA LEU A 209 -2.41 -9.68 -19.79
C LEU A 209 -1.13 -9.74 -20.64
N SER A 210 -1.08 -8.99 -21.75
CA SER A 210 0.08 -8.88 -22.63
C SER A 210 1.38 -8.42 -21.96
N TYR A 211 1.32 -7.83 -20.77
CA TYR A 211 2.49 -7.39 -20.02
C TYR A 211 3.11 -8.48 -19.14
N TYR A 212 2.48 -9.65 -19.03
CA TYR A 212 2.91 -10.75 -18.17
C TYR A 212 3.60 -11.86 -18.95
N GLU A 213 4.57 -12.53 -18.32
CA GLU A 213 5.29 -13.66 -18.91
C GLU A 213 4.37 -14.87 -19.12
N ALA A 214 3.44 -15.11 -18.19
CA ALA A 214 2.48 -16.21 -18.26
C ALA A 214 1.32 -16.01 -19.25
N GLU A 215 1.33 -14.93 -20.04
CA GLU A 215 0.29 -14.61 -21.02
C GLU A 215 -0.14 -15.82 -21.87
N PRO A 216 0.76 -16.58 -22.54
CA PRO A 216 0.35 -17.66 -23.44
C PRO A 216 -0.37 -18.77 -22.70
N ARG A 217 0.10 -19.10 -21.49
CA ARG A 217 -0.49 -20.12 -20.62
C ARG A 217 -1.88 -19.72 -20.17
N ILE A 218 -2.03 -18.49 -19.69
CA ILE A 218 -3.29 -17.96 -19.15
C ILE A 218 -4.33 -17.86 -20.27
N ARG A 219 -3.96 -17.34 -21.45
CA ARG A 219 -4.88 -17.28 -22.60
C ARG A 219 -5.39 -18.66 -23.01
N LYS A 220 -4.49 -19.66 -23.07
CA LYS A 220 -4.86 -21.03 -23.41
C LYS A 220 -5.84 -21.63 -22.39
N ALA A 221 -5.60 -21.39 -21.10
CA ALA A 221 -6.49 -21.84 -20.03
C ALA A 221 -7.88 -21.15 -20.09
N LEU A 222 -7.91 -19.85 -20.40
CA LEU A 222 -9.16 -19.09 -20.53
C LEU A 222 -10.00 -19.49 -21.75
N GLN A 223 -9.36 -19.96 -22.82
CA GLN A 223 -10.03 -20.43 -24.03
C GLN A 223 -10.58 -21.87 -23.91
N GLY A 224 -10.39 -22.53 -22.78
CA GLY A 224 -10.89 -23.90 -22.54
C GLY A 224 -10.04 -24.98 -23.19
N ASP A 225 -8.84 -24.65 -23.64
CA ASP A 225 -7.91 -25.55 -24.34
C ASP A 225 -7.07 -26.39 -23.33
N SER A 226 -7.72 -26.75 -22.22
CA SER A 226 -7.19 -27.62 -21.18
C SER A 226 -7.09 -29.04 -21.71
N PHE A 227 -5.94 -29.36 -22.30
CA PHE A 227 -5.49 -30.74 -22.39
C PHE A 227 -5.46 -31.31 -20.97
N LEU A 228 -6.40 -32.21 -20.71
CA LEU A 228 -6.42 -33.11 -19.57
C LEU A 228 -5.03 -33.71 -19.39
N ARG A 229 -4.29 -33.27 -18.36
CA ARG A 229 -3.22 -34.11 -17.80
C ARG A 229 -3.92 -35.15 -16.92
N VAL A 230 -4.31 -36.25 -17.55
CA VAL A 230 -4.54 -37.52 -16.85
C VAL A 230 -3.15 -38.01 -16.44
N ALA A 231 -2.92 -38.09 -15.13
CA ALA A 231 -1.84 -38.90 -14.56
C ALA A 231 -2.41 -40.28 -14.24
#